data_AF-A0A511ZAB5-F1
#
_entry.id   AF-A0A511ZAB5-F1
#
_cell.length_a   1.000
_cell.length_b   1.000
_cell.length_c   1.000
_cell.angle_alpha   90.00
_cell.angle_beta   90.00
_cell.angle_gamma   90.00
#
_symmetry.space_group_name_H-M   'P 1'
#
loop_
_entity.id
_entity.type
_entity.pdbx_description
1 polymer ?
#
loop_
_entity_poly.entity_id
_entity_poly.type
_entity_poly.pdbx_seq_one_letter_code
_entity_poly.pdbx_strand_id
1 'polypeptide(L)'
;MDYLQLLNDIKMKSDHEAKVLADSYGINLSVQEIRALRPLIDEISFHWLFTGVPESFIAKVKSAVGEKKGEELFRQYLDMI
;
A
#
# COMPACT_ATOMS: atom_id res chain seq x y z
N MET A 1 10.96 15.02 11.28
CA MET A 1 10.85 14.62 9.87
C MET A 1 9.39 14.73 9.50
N ASP A 2 9.09 15.55 8.49
CA ASP A 2 7.71 15.89 8.12
C ASP A 2 7.12 14.75 7.28
N TYR A 3 6.11 14.06 7.83
CA TYR A 3 5.49 12.87 7.23
C TYR A 3 4.93 13.14 5.82
N LEU A 4 4.58 14.40 5.56
CA LEU A 4 4.14 14.91 4.25
C LEU A 4 5.22 14.80 3.17
N GLN A 5 6.47 15.00 3.54
CA GLN A 5 7.59 14.97 2.60
C GLN A 5 7.93 13.52 2.21
N LEU A 6 7.83 12.59 3.16
CA LEU A 6 7.97 11.16 2.92
C LEU A 6 6.89 10.64 1.97
N LEU A 7 5.63 11.00 2.19
CA LEU A 7 4.52 10.58 1.31
C LEU A 7 4.63 11.16 -0.09
N ASN A 8 5.02 12.43 -0.23
CA ASN A 8 5.25 13.03 -1.55
C ASN A 8 6.42 12.37 -2.27
N ASP A 9 7.51 12.07 -1.56
CA ASP A 9 8.66 11.37 -2.15
C ASP A 9 8.26 9.97 -2.60
N ILE A 10 7.48 9.22 -1.81
CA ILE A 10 6.96 7.90 -2.19
C ILE A 10 6.01 7.99 -3.41
N LYS A 11 5.18 9.05 -3.47
CA LYS A 11 4.28 9.30 -4.60
C LYS A 11 5.05 9.65 -5.89
N MET A 12 6.21 10.29 -5.75
CA MET A 12 7.12 10.64 -6.85
C MET A 12 8.07 9.51 -7.25
N LYS A 13 8.19 8.45 -6.44
CA LYS A 13 9.06 7.31 -6.71
C LYS A 13 8.57 6.47 -7.89
N SER A 14 9.55 6.01 -8.67
CA SER A 14 9.30 5.19 -9.86
C SER A 14 8.75 3.80 -9.49
N ASP A 15 8.07 3.14 -10.44
CA ASP A 15 7.54 1.77 -10.25
C ASP A 15 8.61 0.81 -9.70
N HIS A 16 9.87 1.03 -10.11
CA HIS A 16 11.02 0.23 -9.69
C HIS A 16 11.39 0.47 -8.23
N GLU A 17 11.33 1.71 -7.74
CA GLU A 17 11.59 2.01 -6.34
C GLU A 17 10.47 1.51 -5.43
N ALA A 18 9.21 1.59 -5.87
CA ALA A 18 8.09 0.99 -5.15
C ALA A 18 8.24 -0.54 -5.07
N LYS A 19 8.78 -1.17 -6.13
CA LYS A 19 9.10 -2.60 -6.13
C LYS A 19 10.20 -2.93 -5.13
N VAL A 20 11.32 -2.21 -5.19
CA VAL A 20 12.45 -2.41 -4.26
C VAL A 20 12.02 -2.21 -2.82
N LEU A 21 11.14 -1.23 -2.56
CA LEU A 21 10.57 -0.99 -1.25
C LEU A 21 9.70 -2.18 -0.81
N ALA A 22 8.75 -2.62 -1.64
CA ALA A 22 7.90 -3.77 -1.34
C ALA A 22 8.73 -5.05 -1.07
N ASP A 23 9.74 -5.30 -1.90
CA ASP A 23 10.68 -6.43 -1.73
C ASP A 23 11.45 -6.33 -0.40
N SER A 24 11.80 -5.12 0.05
CA SER A 24 12.48 -4.91 1.34
C SER A 24 11.60 -5.23 2.56
N TYR A 25 10.27 -5.17 2.40
CA TYR A 25 9.28 -5.63 3.39
C TYR A 25 8.89 -7.10 3.18
N GLY A 26 9.55 -7.82 2.27
CA GLY A 26 9.24 -9.22 1.95
C GLY A 26 7.99 -9.42 1.10
N ILE A 27 7.42 -8.34 0.54
CA ILE A 27 6.21 -8.38 -0.26
C ILE A 27 6.60 -8.35 -1.74
N ASN A 28 6.51 -9.50 -2.39
CA ASN A 28 6.92 -9.63 -3.79
C ASN A 28 5.80 -9.17 -4.73
N LEU A 29 5.86 -7.90 -5.13
CA LEU A 29 4.92 -7.26 -6.07
C LEU A 29 5.53 -7.14 -7.47
N SER A 30 4.73 -7.48 -8.47
CA SER A 30 5.02 -7.19 -9.87
C SER A 30 4.76 -5.70 -10.18
N VAL A 31 5.36 -5.23 -11.27
CA VAL A 31 5.16 -3.85 -11.75
C VAL A 31 3.68 -3.56 -12.06
N GLN A 32 2.91 -4.56 -12.51
CA GLN A 32 1.48 -4.42 -12.78
C GLN A 32 0.68 -4.23 -11.49
N GLU A 33 0.98 -5.02 -10.45
CA GLU A 33 0.37 -4.91 -9.13
C GLU A 33 0.68 -3.53 -8.49
N ILE A 34 1.92 -3.06 -8.61
CA ILE A 34 2.33 -1.72 -8.14
C ILE A 34 1.54 -0.61 -8.84
N ARG A 35 1.36 -0.73 -10.17
CA ARG A 35 0.54 0.23 -10.94
C ARG A 35 -0.92 0.20 -10.54
N ALA A 36 -1.47 -0.97 -10.23
CA ALA A 36 -2.85 -1.12 -9.77
C ALA A 36 -3.05 -0.54 -8.35
N LEU A 37 -2.03 -0.62 -7.49
CA LEU A 37 -2.05 -0.04 -6.15
C LEU A 37 -1.90 1.48 -6.13
N ARG A 38 -1.19 2.09 -7.09
CA ARG A 38 -0.98 3.55 -7.15
C ARG A 38 -2.25 4.40 -6.96
N PRO A 39 -3.35 4.19 -7.71
CA PRO A 39 -4.57 4.97 -7.51
C PRO A 39 -5.22 4.72 -6.14
N LEU A 40 -5.00 3.54 -5.54
CA LEU A 40 -5.50 3.23 -4.20
C LEU A 40 -4.72 3.97 -3.11
N ILE A 41 -3.40 4.17 -3.29
CA ILE A 41 -2.60 4.97 -2.37
C ILE A 41 -3.13 6.41 -2.28
N ASP A 42 -3.63 6.95 -3.39
CA ASP A 42 -4.24 8.28 -3.43
C ASP A 42 -5.60 8.36 -2.72
N GLU A 43 -6.30 7.23 -2.54
CA GLU A 43 -7.53 7.16 -1.76
C GLU A 43 -7.28 7.08 -0.24
N ILE A 44 -6.02 6.89 0.19
CA ILE A 44 -5.70 6.78 1.62
C ILE A 44 -6.03 8.08 2.33
N SER A 45 -6.97 7.99 3.27
CA SER A 45 -7.32 9.11 4.15
C SER A 45 -6.64 8.95 5.51
N PHE A 46 -6.01 10.03 5.98
CA PHE A 46 -5.45 10.12 7.33
C PHE A 46 -6.48 9.85 8.44
N HIS A 47 -7.77 10.07 8.17
CA HIS A 47 -8.83 9.80 9.13
C HIS A 47 -8.95 8.30 9.46
N TRP A 48 -8.50 7.42 8.57
CA TRP A 48 -8.51 5.96 8.78
C TRP A 48 -7.56 5.49 9.87
N LEU A 49 -6.59 6.32 10.28
CA LEU A 49 -5.78 6.05 11.47
C LEU A 49 -6.64 6.05 12.75
N PHE A 50 -7.77 6.75 12.75
CA PHE A 50 -8.68 6.84 13.88
C PHE A 50 -9.94 6.00 13.70
N THR A 51 -10.43 5.88 12.46
CA THR A 51 -11.68 5.14 12.16
C THR A 51 -11.46 3.70 11.72
N GLY A 52 -10.21 3.30 11.45
CA GLY A 52 -9.90 2.09 10.72
C GLY A 52 -10.04 2.25 9.21
N VAL A 53 -9.42 1.32 8.48
CA VAL A 53 -9.46 1.24 7.00
C VAL A 53 -10.81 0.66 6.55
N PRO A 54 -11.53 1.29 5.60
CA PRO A 54 -12.81 0.77 5.10
C PRO A 54 -12.67 -0.60 4.44
N GLU A 55 -13.62 -1.51 4.67
CA GLU A 55 -13.63 -2.83 4.01
C GLU A 55 -13.65 -2.74 2.48
N SER A 56 -14.31 -1.72 1.93
CA SER A 56 -14.33 -1.47 0.48
C SER A 56 -12.93 -1.20 -0.07
N PHE A 57 -12.07 -0.54 0.70
CA PHE A 57 -10.68 -0.31 0.36
C PHE A 57 -9.87 -1.61 0.43
N ILE A 58 -10.09 -2.40 1.47
CA ILE A 58 -9.48 -3.73 1.64
C ILE A 58 -9.79 -4.63 0.42
N ALA A 59 -11.05 -4.63 -0.02
CA ALA A 59 -11.48 -5.39 -1.19
C ALA A 59 -10.82 -4.92 -2.49
N LYS A 60 -10.63 -3.60 -2.67
CA LYS A 60 -9.91 -3.04 -3.83
C LYS A 60 -8.46 -3.48 -3.85
N VAL A 61 -7.77 -3.42 -2.71
CA VAL A 61 -6.38 -3.88 -2.58
C VAL A 61 -6.27 -5.36 -2.89
N LYS A 62 -7.12 -6.21 -2.31
CA LYS A 62 -7.19 -7.65 -2.62
C LYS A 62 -7.44 -7.91 -4.10
N SER A 63 -8.27 -7.10 -4.77
CA SER A 63 -8.52 -7.21 -6.21
C SER A 63 -7.32 -6.78 -7.07
N ALA A 64 -6.51 -5.84 -6.59
CA ALA A 64 -5.35 -5.31 -7.31
C ALA A 64 -4.12 -6.25 -7.23
N VAL A 65 -3.89 -6.91 -6.09
CA VAL A 65 -2.71 -7.77 -5.86
C VAL A 65 -3.02 -9.25 -5.76
N GLY A 66 -4.30 -9.62 -5.81
CA GLY A 66 -4.77 -10.98 -5.54
C GLY A 66 -5.01 -11.23 -4.04
N GLU A 67 -6.00 -12.07 -3.76
CA GLU A 67 -6.57 -12.27 -2.43
C GLU A 67 -5.53 -12.69 -1.38
N LYS A 68 -4.68 -13.67 -1.69
CA LYS A 68 -3.61 -14.13 -0.79
C LYS A 68 -2.60 -13.03 -0.43
N LYS A 69 -2.10 -12.29 -1.43
CA LYS A 69 -1.13 -11.21 -1.18
C LYS A 69 -1.77 -10.03 -0.46
N GLY A 70 -3.04 -9.73 -0.77
CA GLY A 70 -3.80 -8.72 -0.07
C GLY A 70 -3.97 -9.05 1.41
N GLU A 71 -4.28 -10.31 1.74
CA GLU A 71 -4.36 -10.75 3.15
C GLU A 71 -3.02 -10.66 3.87
N GLU A 72 -1.92 -11.07 3.23
CA GLU A 72 -0.57 -10.94 3.78
C GLU A 72 -0.24 -9.46 4.10
N LEU A 73 -0.56 -8.55 3.18
CA LEU A 73 -0.37 -7.11 3.34
C LEU A 73 -1.16 -6.55 4.52
N PHE A 74 -2.44 -6.90 4.64
CA PHE A 74 -3.26 -6.42 5.76
C PHE A 74 -2.84 -7.03 7.09
N ARG A 75 -2.39 -8.29 7.10
CA ARG A 75 -1.87 -8.95 8.29
C ARG A 75 -0.61 -8.23 8.80
N GLN A 76 0.35 -7.94 7.92
CA GLN A 76 1.54 -7.18 8.28
C GLN A 76 1.22 -5.76 8.75
N TYR A 77 0.24 -5.10 8.11
CA TYR A 77 -0.23 -3.79 8.56
C TYR A 77 -0.79 -3.85 10.00
N LEU A 78 -1.65 -4.83 10.29
CA LEU A 78 -2.24 -5.00 11.62
C LEU A 78 -1.21 -5.41 12.69
N ASP A 79 -0.15 -6.15 12.33
CA ASP A 79 0.93 -6.51 13.25
C ASP A 79 1.86 -5.31 13.58
N MET A 80 1.83 -4.22 12.79
CA MET A 80 2.67 -3.02 12.97
C MET A 80 2.03 -1.91 13.84
N ILE A 81 0.73 -1.97 14.09
CA ILE A 81 -0.04 -0.99 14.90
C ILE A 81 -0.38 -1.57 16.27
#